data_AF-A0A382LG48-F1
#
_entry.id   AF-A0A382LG48-F1
#
_cell.length_a   1.000
_cell.length_b   1.000
_cell.length_c   1.000
_cell.angle_alpha   90.00
_cell.angle_beta   90.00
_cell.angle_gamma   90.00
#
_symmetry.space_group_name_H-M   'P 1'
#
loop_
_entity.id
_entity.type
_entity.pdbx_description
1 polymer ?
#
loop_
_entity_poly.entity_id
_entity_poly.type
_entity_poly.pdbx_seq_one_letter_code
_entity_poly.pdbx_strand_id
1 'polypeptide(L)'
;MKKINIETLVPDSFKYVARDMDGKLYAFENEPSLATDIACDTWDVKEGKVLQITKPVFLSEEGITHTGVDSELGDWRDSLTEINNENVA
;
A
#
# COMPACT_ATOMS: atom_id res chain seq x y z
N MET A 1 -3.04 3.05 -18.08
CA MET A 1 -1.84 3.73 -17.53
C MET A 1 -0.63 2.83 -17.79
N LYS A 2 0.58 3.11 -17.25
CA LYS A 2 1.72 2.17 -17.34
C LYS A 2 2.16 1.77 -15.95
N LYS A 3 2.25 0.46 -15.70
CA LYS A 3 2.84 -0.07 -14.47
C LYS A 3 4.35 0.18 -14.48
N ILE A 4 4.86 0.73 -13.39
CA ILE A 4 6.29 0.92 -13.14
C ILE A 4 6.67 0.21 -11.85
N ASN A 5 7.92 -0.22 -11.74
CA ASN A 5 8.48 -0.74 -10.50
C ASN A 5 9.24 0.39 -9.78
N ILE A 6 9.11 0.45 -8.45
CA ILE A 6 9.81 1.41 -7.61
C ILE A 6 10.64 0.61 -6.61
N GLU A 7 11.92 0.93 -6.51
CA GLU A 7 12.83 0.35 -5.51
C GLU A 7 13.00 1.33 -4.35
N THR A 8 12.99 0.81 -3.12
CA THR A 8 13.19 1.60 -1.90
C THR A 8 13.60 0.69 -0.74
N LEU A 9 13.90 1.28 0.42
CA LEU A 9 14.32 0.57 1.62
C LEU A 9 13.46 0.99 2.81
N VAL A 10 13.15 0.04 3.67
CA VAL A 10 12.50 0.25 4.98
C VAL A 10 13.34 -0.44 6.05
N PRO A 11 13.26 -0.02 7.33
CA PRO A 11 13.95 -0.74 8.40
C PRO A 11 13.51 -2.20 8.52
N ASP A 12 14.42 -3.10 8.88
CA ASP A 12 14.18 -4.55 9.01
C ASP A 12 13.04 -4.92 9.99
N SER A 13 12.60 -3.99 10.84
CA SER A 13 11.46 -4.23 11.73
C SER A 13 10.12 -4.29 10.99
N PHE A 14 10.05 -3.78 9.76
CA PHE A 14 8.86 -3.79 8.91
C PHE A 14 8.82 -5.07 8.07
N LYS A 15 7.74 -5.84 8.22
CA LYS A 15 7.60 -7.19 7.66
C LYS A 15 6.53 -7.29 6.59
N TYR A 16 5.71 -6.26 6.43
CA TYR A 16 4.62 -6.28 5.46
C TYR A 16 4.57 -4.98 4.66
N VAL A 17 4.14 -5.08 3.40
CA VAL A 17 3.85 -3.95 2.53
C VAL A 17 2.48 -4.11 1.91
N ALA A 18 1.73 -3.02 1.79
CA ALA A 18 0.45 -3.01 1.09
C ALA A 18 0.14 -1.61 0.54
N ARG A 19 -0.77 -1.56 -0.42
CA ARG A 19 -1.36 -0.32 -0.93
C ARG A 19 -2.68 -0.02 -0.22
N ASP A 20 -3.03 1.25 -0.10
CA ASP A 20 -4.41 1.68 0.23
C ASP A 20 -5.24 1.91 -1.04
N MET A 21 -6.52 2.30 -0.87
CA MET A 21 -7.45 2.54 -1.97
C MET A 21 -6.98 3.65 -2.94
N ASP A 22 -6.19 4.62 -2.45
CA ASP A 22 -5.68 5.73 -3.25
C ASP A 22 -4.29 5.42 -3.85
N GLY A 23 -3.82 4.18 -3.71
CA GLY A 23 -2.54 3.71 -4.23
C GLY A 23 -1.31 4.14 -3.43
N LYS A 24 -1.48 4.66 -2.21
CA LYS A 24 -0.36 4.93 -1.29
C LYS A 24 0.22 3.60 -0.83
N LEU A 25 1.54 3.46 -0.88
CA LEU A 25 2.24 2.29 -0.34
C LEU A 25 2.59 2.54 1.12
N TYR A 26 2.31 1.55 1.95
CA TYR A 26 2.63 1.52 3.37
C TYR A 26 3.44 0.26 3.69
N ALA A 27 4.36 0.40 4.64
CA ALA A 27 5.01 -0.71 5.32
C ALA A 27 4.49 -0.82 6.77
N PHE A 28 4.40 -2.05 7.26
CA PHE A 28 3.89 -2.38 8.59
C PHE A 28 4.86 -3.30 9.33
N GLU A 29 5.04 -3.08 10.63
CA GLU A 29 5.83 -3.99 11.50
C GLU A 29 5.09 -5.32 11.75
N ASN A 30 3.77 -5.26 11.87
CA ASN A 30 2.89 -6.40 12.07
C ASN A 30 1.88 -6.53 10.94
N GLU A 31 1.30 -7.71 10.77
CA GLU A 31 0.30 -7.96 9.73
C GLU A 31 -0.92 -7.06 9.97
N PRO A 32 -1.26 -6.17 9.03
CA PRO A 32 -2.46 -5.35 9.14
C PRO A 32 -3.71 -6.16 8.83
N SER A 33 -4.85 -5.72 9.35
CA SER A 33 -6.17 -6.28 9.01
C SER A 33 -6.94 -5.33 8.11
N LEU A 34 -7.97 -5.82 7.41
CA LEU A 34 -8.87 -4.95 6.66
C LEU A 34 -9.73 -4.15 7.63
N ALA A 35 -9.80 -2.83 7.45
CA ALA A 35 -10.70 -1.99 8.22
C ALA A 35 -12.14 -2.41 7.96
N THR A 36 -12.86 -2.78 9.03
CA THR A 36 -14.28 -3.18 8.98
C THR A 36 -15.22 -2.03 9.40
N ASP A 37 -14.69 -0.82 9.60
CA ASP A 37 -15.43 0.35 10.06
C ASP A 37 -15.71 1.35 8.91
N ILE A 38 -16.14 2.57 9.26
CA ILE A 38 -16.60 3.59 8.29
C ILE A 38 -15.50 3.99 7.28
N ALA A 39 -14.22 3.79 7.62
CA ALA A 39 -13.09 4.06 6.73
C ALA A 39 -12.62 2.77 6.03
N CYS A 40 -13.43 2.27 5.09
CA CYS A 40 -13.12 1.07 4.27
C CYS A 40 -12.08 1.33 3.15
N ASP A 41 -11.27 2.38 3.27
CA ASP A 41 -10.28 2.83 2.29
C ASP A 41 -8.83 2.58 2.71
N THR A 42 -8.61 2.00 3.90
CA THR A 42 -7.27 1.75 4.45
C THR A 42 -7.18 0.46 5.29
N TRP A 43 -5.97 0.18 5.78
CA TRP A 43 -5.63 -0.94 6.64
C TRP A 43 -5.83 -0.60 8.13
N ASP A 44 -6.43 -1.52 8.89
CA ASP A 44 -6.59 -1.42 10.34
C ASP A 44 -5.39 -2.07 11.05
N VAL A 45 -4.65 -1.24 11.78
CA VAL A 45 -3.41 -1.61 12.47
C VAL A 45 -3.64 -1.48 13.98
N LYS A 46 -3.68 -2.61 14.68
CA LYS A 46 -3.88 -2.64 16.14
C LYS A 46 -2.59 -2.39 16.91
N GLU A 47 -1.46 -2.88 16.40
CA GLU A 47 -0.17 -2.83 17.07
C GLU A 47 0.98 -2.67 16.06
N GLY A 48 2.09 -2.09 16.51
CA GLY A 48 3.28 -1.86 15.69
C GLY A 48 3.23 -0.52 14.95
N LYS A 49 4.33 -0.18 14.28
CA LYS A 49 4.46 1.06 13.52
C LYS A 49 3.99 0.89 12.08
N VAL A 50 3.55 2.02 11.53
CA VAL A 50 3.18 2.18 10.12
C VAL A 50 4.11 3.22 9.50
N LEU A 51 4.64 2.91 8.32
CA LEU A 51 5.47 3.82 7.55
C LEU A 51 4.83 4.04 6.17
N GLN A 52 4.49 5.28 5.85
CA GLN A 52 4.07 5.65 4.51
C GLN A 52 5.29 5.79 3.59
N ILE A 53 5.33 5.01 2.51
CA ILE A 53 6.42 4.98 1.54
C ILE A 53 6.16 6.00 0.42
N THR A 54 4.94 6.02 -0.13
CA THR A 54 4.58 6.90 -1.24
C THR A 54 3.44 7.83 -0.88
N LYS A 55 3.42 9.00 -1.52
CA LYS A 55 2.25 9.89 -1.54
C LYS A 55 1.18 9.29 -2.46
N PRO A 56 -0.10 9.67 -2.31
CA PRO A 56 -1.15 9.21 -3.22
C PRO A 56 -0.80 9.54 -4.67
N VAL A 57 -1.13 8.61 -5.56
CA VAL A 57 -0.82 8.74 -6.97
C VAL A 57 -1.98 9.45 -7.67
N PHE A 58 -1.77 10.72 -8.01
CA PHE A 58 -2.72 11.46 -8.85
C PHE A 58 -2.43 11.14 -10.32
N LEU A 59 -3.31 10.35 -10.93
CA LEU A 59 -3.05 9.72 -12.23
C LEU A 59 -3.42 10.60 -13.46
N SER A 60 -3.70 11.90 -13.26
CA SER A 60 -3.85 12.88 -14.36
C SER A 60 -3.44 14.28 -13.90
N GLU A 61 -3.05 15.13 -14.86
CA GLU A 61 -2.84 16.58 -14.65
C GLU A 61 -4.13 17.31 -14.20
N GLU A 62 -5.30 16.68 -14.39
CA GLU A 62 -6.62 17.21 -14.04
C GLU A 62 -7.26 16.52 -12.81
N GLY A 63 -6.54 15.60 -12.15
CA GLY A 63 -7.00 14.83 -11.00
C GLY A 63 -7.86 13.60 -11.37
N ILE A 64 -7.28 12.41 -11.30
CA ILE A 64 -8.06 11.16 -11.35
C ILE A 64 -8.69 10.91 -9.97
N THR A 65 -9.97 10.54 -9.99
CA THR A 65 -10.70 10.01 -8.83
C THR A 65 -10.20 8.60 -8.51
N HIS A 66 -10.02 8.26 -7.23
CA HIS A 66 -9.39 7.03 -6.72
C HIS A 66 -9.82 5.72 -7.41
N THR A 67 -11.02 5.67 -7.98
CA THR A 67 -11.54 4.62 -8.88
C THR A 67 -10.63 4.20 -10.04
N GLY A 68 -9.68 5.04 -10.47
CA GLY A 68 -8.74 4.67 -11.55
C GLY A 68 -7.62 3.73 -11.12
N VAL A 69 -7.20 3.76 -9.85
CA VAL A 69 -6.04 2.99 -9.37
C VAL A 69 -6.32 1.49 -9.39
N ASP A 70 -7.46 1.06 -8.85
CA ASP A 70 -7.84 -0.35 -8.79
C ASP A 70 -8.04 -0.97 -10.18
N SER A 71 -8.56 -0.20 -11.14
CA SER A 71 -8.74 -0.68 -12.52
C SER A 71 -7.42 -1.01 -13.24
N GLU A 72 -6.30 -0.46 -12.77
CA GLU A 72 -4.99 -0.56 -13.41
C GLU A 72 -4.01 -1.45 -12.62
N LEU A 73 -4.15 -1.49 -11.30
CA LEU A 73 -3.26 -2.23 -10.40
C LEU A 73 -3.94 -3.41 -9.66
N GLY A 74 -5.25 -3.60 -9.85
CA GLY A 74 -6.06 -4.58 -9.11
C GLY A 74 -6.48 -4.07 -7.73
N ASP A 75 -7.41 -4.81 -7.10
CA ASP A 75 -7.94 -4.50 -5.77
C ASP A 75 -6.80 -4.36 -4.77
N TRP A 76 -6.74 -3.21 -4.08
CA TRP A 76 -5.70 -2.93 -3.10
C TRP A 76 -5.72 -3.93 -1.93
N ARG A 77 -6.86 -4.57 -1.64
CA ARG A 77 -6.97 -5.59 -0.57
C ARG A 77 -6.13 -6.84 -0.85
N ASP A 78 -5.90 -7.12 -2.12
CA ASP A 78 -5.05 -8.22 -2.57
C ASP A 78 -3.56 -7.85 -2.65
N SER A 79 -3.20 -6.61 -2.27
CA SER A 79 -1.82 -6.12 -2.39
C SER A 79 -0.92 -6.41 -1.18
N LEU A 80 -1.48 -6.88 -0.07
CA LEU A 80 -0.71 -7.20 1.14
C LEU A 80 0.29 -8.32 0.86
N THR A 81 1.56 -8.02 1.10
CA THR A 81 2.67 -8.93 0.86
C THR A 81 3.62 -8.91 2.05
N GLU A 82 4.05 -10.08 2.52
CA GLU A 82 5.15 -10.20 3.48
C GLU A 82 6.48 -9.90 2.77
N ILE A 83 7.24 -8.97 3.35
CA ILE A 83 8.58 -8.60 2.90
C ILE A 83 9.62 -9.23 3.83
N ASN A 84 10.56 -9.95 3.24
CA ASN A 84 11.70 -10.52 3.93
C ASN A 84 12.95 -10.33 3.05
N ASN A 85 14.13 -10.51 3.64
CA ASN A 85 15.40 -10.33 2.93
C ASN A 85 15.62 -11.33 1.77
N GLU A 86 14.74 -12.32 1.59
CA GLU A 86 14.80 -13.28 0.49
C GLU A 86 13.92 -12.87 -0.71
N ASN A 87 12.90 -12.03 -0.48
CA ASN A 87 11.94 -11.57 -1.48
C ASN A 87 12.18 -10.12 -1.95
N VAL A 88 13.17 -9.42 -1.37
CA VAL A 88 13.65 -8.10 -1.82
C VAL A 88 14.92 -8.32 -2.64
N ALA A 89 14.77 -8.62 -3.93
CA ALA A 89 15.86 -8.82 -4.88
C ALA A 89 16.01 -7.64 -5.84
#